data_AF-A0A965JDM1-F1
#
_entry.id   AF-A0A965JDM1-F1
#
_cell.length_a   1.000
_cell.length_b   1.000
_cell.length_c   1.000
_cell.angle_alpha   90.00
_cell.angle_beta   90.00
_cell.angle_gamma   90.00
#
_symmetry.space_group_name_H-M   'P 1'
#
loop_
_entity.id
_entity.type
_entity.pdbx_description
1 polymer ?
#
loop_
_entity_poly.entity_id
_entity_poly.type
_entity_poly.pdbx_seq_one_letter_code
_entity_poly.pdbx_strand_id
1 'polypeptide(L)'
;GVDPKLLAQTIQKTTGLKAFDAQDFKWLTISYYLKYTGIPINFGISVLLGFIIGTAIAGQTFYNFTLDNLRYFATFRAMGAPLGMVRKMILIQSFWVGAIGWGIGTGAASISGFFTQYSELAFVLTWWLFLASAISVGFICALSSIVSLRKIQTMDASIVFKS
;
A
#
# COMPACT_ATOMS: atom_id res chain seq x y z
N GLY A 1 42.68 -8.72 -4.16
CA GLY A 1 41.77 -8.71 -5.32
C GLY A 1 41.78 -7.32 -5.93
N VAL A 2 41.71 -7.22 -7.26
CA VAL A 2 41.70 -5.93 -7.98
C VAL A 2 40.29 -5.33 -7.93
N ASP A 3 40.18 -4.01 -7.87
CA ASP A 3 38.90 -3.29 -7.88
C ASP A 3 38.13 -3.54 -9.20
N PRO A 4 36.89 -4.07 -9.14
CA PRO A 4 36.08 -4.39 -10.32
C PRO A 4 35.91 -3.21 -11.30
N LYS A 5 35.84 -1.98 -10.79
CA LYS A 5 35.70 -0.78 -11.64
C LYS A 5 36.95 -0.51 -12.47
N LEU A 6 38.12 -0.66 -11.86
CA LEU A 6 39.41 -0.50 -12.55
C LEU A 6 39.61 -1.62 -13.58
N LEU A 7 39.18 -2.84 -13.26
CA LEU A 7 39.23 -3.97 -14.20
C LEU A 7 38.33 -3.73 -15.42
N ALA A 8 37.07 -3.27 -15.20
CA ALA A 8 36.13 -2.96 -16.27
C ALA A 8 36.66 -1.85 -17.19
N GLN A 9 37.21 -0.77 -16.64
CA GLN A 9 37.82 0.31 -17.44
C GLN A 9 39.03 -0.17 -18.25
N THR A 10 39.85 -1.06 -17.69
CA THR A 10 41.02 -1.62 -18.37
C THR A 10 40.60 -2.52 -19.53
N ILE A 11 39.60 -3.38 -19.33
CA ILE A 11 39.04 -4.24 -20.38
C ILE A 11 38.43 -3.39 -21.50
N GLN A 12 37.71 -2.33 -21.15
CA GLN A 12 37.10 -1.42 -22.13
C GLN A 12 38.15 -0.69 -22.97
N LYS A 13 39.25 -0.23 -22.36
CA LYS A 13 40.38 0.38 -23.09
C LYS A 13 41.11 -0.61 -24.01
N THR A 14 41.19 -1.88 -23.62
CA THR A 14 42.00 -2.88 -24.35
C THR A 14 41.21 -3.55 -25.48
N THR A 15 39.90 -3.75 -25.31
CA THR A 15 39.07 -4.51 -26.26
C THR A 15 38.13 -3.63 -27.09
N GLY A 16 37.92 -2.37 -26.70
CA GLY A 16 36.92 -1.49 -27.31
C GLY A 16 35.46 -1.88 -27.02
N LEU A 17 35.24 -2.98 -26.29
CA LEU A 17 33.92 -3.48 -25.90
C LEU A 17 33.49 -2.86 -24.56
N LYS A 18 32.19 -2.62 -24.40
CA LYS A 18 31.61 -2.02 -23.19
C LYS A 18 31.63 -3.03 -22.05
N ALA A 19 32.52 -2.83 -21.09
CA ALA A 19 32.58 -3.61 -19.85
C ALA A 19 31.99 -2.79 -18.69
N PHE A 20 31.16 -3.42 -17.87
CA PHE A 20 30.49 -2.79 -16.74
C PHE A 20 30.74 -3.58 -15.47
N ASP A 21 30.83 -2.87 -14.34
CA ASP A 21 30.71 -3.51 -13.04
C ASP A 21 29.30 -4.09 -12.85
N ALA A 22 29.15 -5.07 -11.95
CA ALA A 22 27.89 -5.75 -11.69
C ALA A 22 26.76 -4.76 -11.31
N GLN A 23 27.08 -3.70 -10.57
CA GLN A 23 26.09 -2.66 -10.22
C GLN A 23 25.69 -1.80 -11.42
N ASP A 24 26.66 -1.40 -12.24
CA ASP A 24 26.42 -0.54 -13.41
C ASP A 24 25.63 -1.29 -14.49
N PHE A 25 25.91 -2.59 -14.68
CA PHE A 25 25.14 -3.45 -15.58
C PHE A 25 23.68 -3.59 -15.11
N LYS A 26 23.46 -3.80 -13.81
CA LYS A 26 22.11 -3.91 -13.24
C LYS A 26 21.29 -2.63 -13.48
N TRP A 27 21.86 -1.46 -13.24
CA TRP A 27 21.18 -0.20 -13.49
C TRP A 27 20.88 0.03 -14.97
N LEU A 28 21.81 -0.32 -15.86
CA LEU A 28 21.60 -0.24 -17.30
C LEU A 28 20.44 -1.14 -17.76
N THR A 29 20.38 -2.38 -17.28
CA THR A 29 19.26 -3.30 -17.56
C THR A 29 17.94 -2.75 -17.03
N ILE A 30 17.90 -2.25 -15.79
CA ILE A 30 16.71 -1.65 -15.19
C ILE A 30 16.22 -0.46 -16.02
N SER A 31 17.10 0.47 -16.39
CA SER A 31 16.74 1.64 -17.20
C SER A 31 16.29 1.25 -18.60
N TYR A 32 16.89 0.23 -19.22
CA TYR A 32 16.46 -0.29 -20.51
C TYR A 32 15.05 -0.89 -20.42
N TYR A 33 14.80 -1.77 -19.44
CA TYR A 33 13.45 -2.32 -19.22
C TYR A 33 12.43 -1.23 -18.91
N LEU A 34 12.75 -0.25 -18.05
CA LEU A 34 11.89 0.90 -17.75
C LEU A 34 11.54 1.72 -18.99
N LYS A 35 12.49 1.89 -19.92
CA LYS A 35 12.29 2.73 -21.11
C LYS A 35 11.58 2.01 -22.25
N TYR A 36 11.80 0.70 -22.41
CA TYR A 36 11.35 -0.03 -23.60
C TYR A 36 10.21 -1.03 -23.38
N THR A 37 10.01 -1.55 -22.17
CA THR A 37 9.02 -2.63 -21.95
C THR A 37 7.65 -2.17 -21.47
N GLY A 38 7.49 -0.92 -21.00
CA GLY A 38 6.19 -0.40 -20.52
C GLY A 38 5.61 -1.12 -19.29
N ILE A 39 6.21 -2.23 -18.86
CA ILE A 39 5.82 -3.03 -17.68
C ILE A 39 5.71 -2.17 -16.43
N PRO A 40 6.65 -1.25 -16.12
CA PRO A 40 6.55 -0.44 -14.90
C PRO A 40 5.36 0.52 -14.91
N ILE A 41 4.98 1.03 -16.09
CA ILE A 41 3.83 1.93 -16.22
C ILE A 41 2.53 1.16 -15.98
N ASN A 42 2.34 0.00 -16.64
CA ASN A 42 1.13 -0.83 -16.45
C ASN A 42 1.02 -1.37 -15.02
N PHE A 43 2.14 -1.81 -14.44
CA PHE A 43 2.18 -2.26 -13.06
C PHE A 43 1.86 -1.10 -12.10
N GLY A 44 2.45 0.07 -12.32
CA GLY A 44 2.17 1.27 -11.53
C GLY A 44 0.71 1.70 -11.58
N ILE A 45 0.07 1.68 -12.76
CA ILE A 45 -1.36 1.99 -12.91
C ILE A 45 -2.22 0.94 -12.18
N SER A 46 -1.89 -0.34 -12.30
CA SER A 46 -2.62 -1.42 -11.61
C SER A 46 -2.56 -1.26 -10.09
N VAL A 47 -1.37 -0.95 -9.57
CA VAL A 47 -1.16 -0.67 -8.15
C VAL A 47 -2.00 0.53 -7.73
N LEU A 48 -1.92 1.67 -8.44
CA LEU A 48 -2.71 2.87 -8.17
C LEU A 48 -4.22 2.60 -8.16
N LEU A 49 -4.72 1.83 -9.13
CA LEU A 49 -6.12 1.47 -9.19
C LEU A 49 -6.52 0.63 -7.97
N GLY A 50 -5.67 -0.33 -7.56
CA GLY A 50 -5.84 -1.10 -6.34
C GLY A 50 -5.93 -0.21 -5.09
N PHE A 51 -5.10 0.83 -4.99
CA PHE A 51 -5.18 1.83 -3.92
C PHE A 51 -6.52 2.55 -3.90
N ILE A 52 -6.99 3.04 -5.04
CA ILE A 52 -8.25 3.80 -5.15
C ILE A 52 -9.43 2.92 -4.76
N ILE A 53 -9.53 1.73 -5.36
CA ILE A 53 -10.63 0.80 -5.11
C ILE A 53 -10.60 0.32 -3.66
N GLY A 54 -9.43 -0.03 -3.13
CA GLY A 54 -9.27 -0.44 -1.73
C GLY A 54 -9.70 0.65 -0.75
N THR A 55 -9.29 1.89 -1.01
CA THR A 55 -9.69 3.06 -0.20
C THR A 55 -11.20 3.27 -0.22
N ALA A 56 -11.82 3.14 -1.39
CA ALA A 56 -13.26 3.33 -1.59
C ALA A 56 -14.09 2.26 -0.86
N ILE A 57 -13.75 0.98 -1.03
CA ILE A 57 -14.44 -0.13 -0.37
C ILE A 57 -14.28 -0.03 1.15
N ALA A 58 -13.06 0.19 1.65
CA ALA A 58 -12.83 0.33 3.09
C ALA A 58 -13.60 1.52 3.67
N GLY A 59 -13.60 2.67 2.99
CA GLY A 59 -14.36 3.85 3.40
C GLY A 59 -15.86 3.60 3.45
N GLN A 60 -16.41 2.90 2.45
CA GLN A 60 -17.81 2.51 2.40
C GLN A 60 -18.18 1.53 3.52
N THR A 61 -17.32 0.55 3.80
CA THR A 61 -17.53 -0.41 4.89
C THR A 61 -17.54 0.28 6.25
N PHE A 62 -16.56 1.14 6.55
CA PHE A 62 -16.55 1.91 7.81
C PHE A 62 -17.77 2.81 7.97
N TYR A 63 -18.26 3.37 6.86
CA TYR A 63 -19.47 4.17 6.86
C TYR A 63 -20.70 3.35 7.26
N ASN A 64 -20.91 2.20 6.62
CA ASN A 64 -22.03 1.31 6.97
C ASN A 64 -21.93 0.86 8.44
N PHE A 65 -20.73 0.50 8.90
CA PHE A 65 -20.50 0.17 10.31
C PHE A 65 -20.87 1.32 11.26
N THR A 66 -20.60 2.56 10.89
CA THR A 66 -20.96 3.70 11.74
C THR A 66 -22.46 3.90 11.77
N LEU A 67 -23.14 3.81 10.62
CA LEU A 67 -24.59 3.93 10.54
C LEU A 67 -25.31 2.85 11.36
N ASP A 68 -24.91 1.60 11.20
CA ASP A 68 -25.53 0.47 11.88
C ASP A 68 -25.37 0.56 13.40
N ASN A 69 -24.27 1.15 13.86
CA ASN A 69 -23.98 1.34 15.28
C ASN A 69 -24.39 2.72 15.84
N LEU A 70 -24.97 3.60 15.02
CA LEU A 70 -25.36 4.95 15.42
C LEU A 70 -26.35 4.95 16.60
N ARG A 71 -27.26 3.97 16.63
CA ARG A 71 -28.22 3.80 17.74
C ARG A 71 -27.52 3.55 19.08
N TYR A 72 -26.47 2.72 19.09
CA TYR A 72 -25.67 2.47 20.30
C TYR A 72 -24.89 3.72 20.72
N PHE A 73 -24.33 4.46 19.75
CA PHE A 73 -23.66 5.74 20.05
C PHE A 73 -24.62 6.78 20.63
N ALA A 74 -25.86 6.84 20.14
CA ALA A 74 -26.90 7.70 20.70
C ALA A 74 -27.23 7.31 22.15
N THR A 75 -27.31 6.01 22.46
CA THR A 75 -27.50 5.52 23.84
C THR A 75 -26.31 5.89 24.74
N PHE A 76 -25.07 5.69 24.28
CA PHE A 76 -23.89 6.11 25.04
C PHE A 76 -23.85 7.62 25.27
N ARG A 77 -24.27 8.41 24.29
CA ARG A 77 -24.37 9.88 24.43
C ARG A 77 -25.43 10.28 25.45
N ALA A 78 -26.56 9.57 25.50
CA ALA A 78 -27.59 9.76 26.53
C ALA A 78 -27.07 9.42 27.95
N MET A 79 -26.09 8.53 28.06
CA MET A 79 -25.38 8.21 29.31
C MET A 79 -24.20 9.14 29.63
N GLY A 80 -23.95 10.18 28.83
CA GLY A 80 -22.91 11.19 29.08
C GLY A 80 -21.57 10.92 28.39
N ALA A 81 -21.48 9.99 27.44
CA ALA A 81 -20.23 9.73 26.73
C ALA A 81 -19.83 10.89 25.79
N PRO A 82 -18.54 11.28 25.77
CA PRO A 82 -18.06 12.37 24.92
C PRO A 82 -17.98 11.95 23.44
N LEU A 83 -18.26 12.91 22.54
CA LEU A 83 -18.20 12.73 21.07
C LEU A 83 -16.84 12.20 20.55
N GLY A 84 -15.77 12.41 21.33
CA GLY A 84 -14.42 11.91 21.04
C GLY A 84 -14.28 10.38 21.18
N MET A 85 -15.20 9.70 21.87
CA MET A 85 -15.16 8.25 22.05
C MET A 85 -15.39 7.50 20.72
N VAL A 86 -16.36 7.94 19.91
CA VAL A 86 -16.64 7.37 18.59
C VAL A 86 -15.44 7.53 17.66
N ARG A 87 -14.79 8.70 17.69
CA ARG A 87 -13.56 8.96 16.91
C ARG A 87 -12.44 8.01 17.31
N LYS A 88 -12.22 7.80 18.62
CA LYS A 88 -11.19 6.86 19.11
C LYS A 88 -11.50 5.41 18.73
N MET A 89 -12.76 4.98 18.82
CA MET A 89 -13.16 3.63 18.42
C MET A 89 -12.87 3.36 16.94
N ILE A 90 -13.24 4.29 16.05
CA ILE A 90 -13.01 4.14 14.61
C ILE A 90 -11.51 4.09 14.29
N LEU A 91 -10.68 4.88 14.99
CA LEU A 91 -9.22 4.87 14.80
C LEU A 91 -8.57 3.54 15.24
N ILE A 92 -9.01 2.97 16.37
CA ILE A 92 -8.49 1.68 16.85
C ILE A 92 -8.96 0.55 15.91
N GLN A 93 -10.21 0.59 15.45
CA GLN A 93 -10.72 -0.38 14.48
C GLN A 93 -9.97 -0.30 13.14
N SER A 94 -9.73 0.91 12.62
CA SER A 94 -8.99 1.07 11.36
C SER A 94 -7.55 0.61 11.47
N PHE A 95 -6.90 0.80 12.63
CA PHE A 95 -5.58 0.25 12.90
C PHE A 95 -5.56 -1.28 12.81
N TRP A 96 -6.47 -1.97 13.51
CA TRP A 96 -6.52 -3.44 13.49
C TRP A 96 -6.88 -4.00 12.12
N VAL A 97 -7.84 -3.37 11.42
CA VAL A 97 -8.21 -3.76 10.05
C VAL A 97 -7.00 -3.60 9.12
N GLY A 98 -6.26 -2.50 9.23
CA GLY A 98 -5.04 -2.28 8.46
C GLY A 98 -3.93 -3.29 8.76
N ALA A 99 -3.71 -3.60 10.05
CA ALA A 99 -2.71 -4.57 10.48
C ALA A 99 -3.03 -5.99 9.97
N ILE A 100 -4.28 -6.42 10.12
CA ILE A 100 -4.75 -7.74 9.67
C ILE A 100 -4.72 -7.80 8.13
N GLY A 101 -5.21 -6.76 7.45
CA GLY A 101 -5.21 -6.69 6.00
C GLY A 101 -3.79 -6.74 5.42
N TRP A 102 -2.85 -6.02 6.03
CA TRP A 102 -1.43 -6.08 5.65
C TRP A 102 -0.84 -7.47 5.89
N GLY A 103 -1.13 -8.10 7.03
CA GLY A 103 -0.67 -9.46 7.33
C GLY A 103 -1.17 -10.50 6.31
N ILE A 104 -2.45 -10.44 5.95
CA ILE A 104 -3.04 -11.34 4.94
C ILE A 104 -2.45 -11.06 3.56
N GLY A 105 -2.33 -9.79 3.16
CA GLY A 105 -1.79 -9.42 1.86
C GLY A 105 -0.33 -9.81 1.68
N THR A 106 0.51 -9.59 2.69
CA THR A 106 1.92 -10.00 2.67
C THR A 106 2.08 -11.51 2.77
N GLY A 107 1.21 -12.20 3.53
CA GLY A 107 1.15 -13.65 3.58
C GLY A 107 0.80 -14.26 2.21
N ALA A 108 -0.24 -13.75 1.55
CA ALA A 108 -0.62 -14.18 0.21
C ALA A 108 0.49 -13.92 -0.81
N ALA A 109 1.15 -12.75 -0.76
CA ALA A 109 2.28 -12.43 -1.62
C ALA A 109 3.46 -13.39 -1.41
N SER A 110 3.74 -13.77 -0.17
CA SER A 110 4.81 -14.72 0.17
C SER A 110 4.51 -16.13 -0.35
N ILE A 111 3.25 -16.57 -0.23
CA ILE A 111 2.78 -17.86 -0.78
C ILE A 111 2.89 -17.85 -2.31
N SER A 112 2.38 -16.81 -2.97
CA SER A 112 2.52 -16.66 -4.43
C SER A 112 3.99 -16.68 -4.86
N GLY A 113 4.87 -16.02 -4.11
CA GLY A 113 6.32 -16.05 -4.36
C GLY A 113 6.92 -17.45 -4.26
N PHE A 114 6.42 -18.30 -3.36
CA PHE A 114 6.84 -19.70 -3.26
C PHE A 114 6.37 -20.55 -4.45
N PHE A 115 5.13 -20.35 -4.92
CA PHE A 115 4.61 -21.04 -6.11
C PHE A 115 5.27 -20.58 -7.41
N THR A 116 5.67 -19.31 -7.51
CA THR A 116 6.31 -18.71 -8.69
C THR A 116 7.80 -19.08 -8.84
N GLN A 117 8.39 -19.83 -7.91
CA GLN A 117 9.78 -20.33 -8.04
C GLN A 117 10.01 -21.22 -9.28
N TYR A 118 8.94 -21.72 -9.89
CA TYR A 118 8.96 -22.50 -11.13
C TYR A 118 8.74 -21.67 -12.41
N SER A 119 8.60 -20.34 -12.30
CA SER A 119 8.34 -19.42 -13.41
C SER A 119 9.56 -18.53 -13.68
N GLU A 120 9.76 -18.09 -14.94
CA GLU A 120 10.88 -17.23 -15.37
C GLU A 120 10.89 -15.83 -14.74
N LEU A 121 9.86 -15.47 -13.98
CA LEU A 121 9.77 -14.21 -13.25
C LEU A 121 10.41 -14.34 -11.88
N ALA A 122 11.64 -13.84 -11.73
CA ALA A 122 12.34 -13.74 -10.46
C ALA A 122 11.59 -12.80 -9.49
N PHE A 123 10.61 -13.35 -8.78
CA PHE A 123 9.82 -12.63 -7.79
C PHE A 123 10.59 -12.57 -6.45
N VAL A 124 11.35 -11.49 -6.26
CA VAL A 124 12.14 -11.27 -5.04
C VAL A 124 11.42 -10.29 -4.12
N LEU A 125 10.73 -10.83 -3.12
CA LEU A 125 10.19 -10.04 -1.99
C LEU A 125 11.34 -9.56 -1.12
N THR A 126 11.82 -8.35 -1.38
CA THR A 126 12.88 -7.76 -0.58
C THR A 126 12.28 -7.04 0.64
N TRP A 127 13.02 -6.95 1.74
CA TRP A 127 12.53 -6.36 2.99
C TRP A 127 11.98 -4.92 2.86
N TRP A 128 12.53 -4.11 1.95
CA TRP A 128 12.07 -2.75 1.68
C TRP A 128 10.69 -2.71 1.02
N LEU A 129 10.31 -3.75 0.24
CA LEU A 129 8.95 -3.89 -0.30
C LEU A 129 7.93 -4.20 0.78
N PHE A 130 8.29 -4.98 1.81
CA PHE A 130 7.42 -5.21 2.97
C PHE A 130 7.18 -3.92 3.75
N LEU A 131 8.22 -3.12 3.96
CA LEU A 131 8.09 -1.84 4.66
C LEU A 131 7.26 -0.84 3.83
N ALA A 132 7.52 -0.77 2.52
CA ALA A 132 6.77 0.10 1.61
C ALA A 132 5.29 -0.28 1.53
N SER A 133 4.96 -1.58 1.53
CA SER A 133 3.57 -2.05 1.54
C SER A 133 2.88 -1.78 2.89
N ALA A 134 3.60 -1.88 4.01
CA ALA A 134 3.07 -1.54 5.33
C ALA A 134 2.70 -0.06 5.42
N ILE A 135 3.61 0.82 4.98
CA ILE A 135 3.38 2.28 4.94
C ILE A 135 2.19 2.59 4.02
N SER A 136 2.13 1.93 2.87
CA SER A 136 1.05 2.08 1.89
C SER A 136 -0.32 1.71 2.45
N VAL A 137 -0.43 0.54 3.09
CA VAL A 137 -1.69 0.08 3.70
C VAL A 137 -2.08 0.98 4.89
N GLY A 138 -1.11 1.37 5.71
CA GLY A 138 -1.33 2.33 6.79
C GLY A 138 -1.85 3.67 6.27
N PHE A 139 -1.29 4.17 5.16
CA PHE A 139 -1.73 5.39 4.51
C PHE A 139 -3.17 5.27 3.97
N ILE A 140 -3.51 4.15 3.33
CA ILE A 140 -4.90 3.87 2.89
C ILE A 140 -5.85 3.87 4.08
N CYS A 141 -5.53 3.13 5.15
CA CYS A 141 -6.41 3.01 6.30
C CYS A 141 -6.62 4.35 7.01
N ALA A 142 -5.57 5.17 7.11
CA ALA A 142 -5.64 6.53 7.63
C ALA A 142 -6.53 7.42 6.75
N LEU A 143 -6.34 7.41 5.43
CA LEU A 143 -7.16 8.18 4.50
C LEU A 143 -8.64 7.73 4.53
N SER A 144 -8.91 6.43 4.46
CA SER A 144 -10.27 5.89 4.55
C SER A 144 -10.95 6.25 5.87
N SER A 145 -10.22 6.19 6.99
CA SER A 145 -10.73 6.57 8.30
C SER A 145 -11.08 8.07 8.36
N ILE A 146 -10.19 8.94 7.86
CA ILE A 146 -10.44 10.39 7.79
C ILE A 146 -11.63 10.71 6.88
N VAL A 147 -11.72 10.06 5.71
CA VAL A 147 -12.84 10.25 4.77
C VAL A 147 -14.15 9.81 5.42
N SER A 148 -14.17 8.65 6.09
CA SER A 148 -15.34 8.18 6.83
C SER A 148 -15.76 9.19 7.90
N LEU A 149 -14.83 9.63 8.75
CA LEU A 149 -15.07 10.61 9.80
C LEU A 149 -15.59 11.96 9.27
N ARG A 150 -14.99 12.50 8.20
CA ARG A 150 -15.45 13.76 7.58
C ARG A 150 -16.85 13.65 7.00
N LYS A 151 -17.19 12.51 6.39
CA LYS A 151 -18.51 12.30 5.78
C LYS A 151 -19.60 12.06 6.83
N ILE A 152 -19.28 11.41 7.95
CA ILE A 152 -20.18 11.28 9.11
C ILE A 152 -20.59 12.67 9.63
N GLN A 153 -19.63 13.61 9.76
CA GLN A 153 -19.93 14.98 10.18
C GLN A 153 -20.86 15.73 9.21
N THR A 154 -20.81 15.40 7.92
CA THR A 154 -21.72 15.99 6.92
C THR A 154 -23.09 15.33 6.90
N MET A 155 -23.19 14.06 7.29
CA MET A 155 -24.46 13.33 7.33
C MET A 155 -25.29 13.58 8.58
N ASP A 156 -24.67 13.81 9.73
CA ASP A 156 -25.37 14.28 10.95
C ASP A 156 -26.19 15.55 10.67
N ALA A 157 -25.71 16.45 9.80
CA ALA A 157 -26.47 17.63 9.39
C ALA A 157 -27.74 17.26 8.59
N SER A 158 -27.70 16.24 7.73
CA SER A 158 -28.84 15.85 6.88
C SER A 158 -29.90 15.01 7.58
N ILE A 159 -29.52 14.26 8.62
CA ILE A 159 -30.43 13.38 9.37
C ILE A 159 -31.29 14.19 10.35
N VAL A 160 -30.77 15.33 10.84
CA VAL A 160 -31.53 16.28 11.69
C VAL A 160 -32.61 17.06 10.90
N PHE A 161 -32.52 17.15 9.56
CA PHE A 161 -33.52 17.83 8.72
C PHE A 161 -34.53 16.90 8.05
N LYS A 162 -34.54 15.61 8.38
CA LYS A 162 -35.66 14.71 8.05
C LYS A 162 -36.28 14.18 9.34
N SER A 163 -37.06 15.06 9.97
CA SER A 163 -38.23 14.67 10.78
C SER A 163 -39.50 14.96 9.99
#